data_AF-A0AAQ0H1Z3-F1
#
_entry.id   AF-A0AAQ0H1Z3-F1
#
_cell.length_a   1.000
_cell.length_b   1.000
_cell.length_c   1.000
_cell.angle_alpha   90.00
_cell.angle_beta   90.00
_cell.angle_gamma   90.00
#
_symmetry.space_group_name_H-M   'P 1'
#
loop_
_entity.id
_entity.type
_entity.pdbx_description
1 polymer ?
#
loop_
_entity_poly.entity_id
_entity_poly.type
_entity_poly.pdbx_seq_one_letter_code
_entity_poly.pdbx_strand_id
1 'polypeptide(L)'
;MRIWPRRAARTPPHEVIDVHPGVPPLSAWGRNGIVGTIGSGPAAGATVVAHPHWNERGALDYYELEVWDRTGPVFDEDGRFVMEDWGPDDRVPGTEGGLVDALTREVDVTWWTDQERLDAFWSTHWDRR
;
A
#
# COMPACT_ATOMS: atom_id res chain seq x y z
N MET A 1 -29.59 -31.48 9.74
CA MET A 1 -28.59 -30.38 9.77
C MET A 1 -27.26 -30.96 9.29
N ARG A 2 -26.72 -30.48 8.16
CA ARG A 2 -25.41 -30.92 7.66
C ARG A 2 -24.36 -29.92 8.12
N ILE A 3 -23.43 -30.40 8.93
CA ILE A 3 -22.27 -29.63 9.41
C ILE A 3 -21.20 -29.79 8.34
N TRP A 4 -20.85 -28.71 7.66
CA TRP A 4 -19.70 -28.70 6.75
C TRP A 4 -18.42 -28.73 7.59
N PRO A 5 -17.46 -29.65 7.33
CA PRO A 5 -16.19 -29.57 8.00
C PRO A 5 -15.48 -28.30 7.51
N ARG A 6 -15.15 -27.40 8.44
CA ARG A 6 -14.12 -26.39 8.21
C ARG A 6 -12.86 -27.16 7.85
N ARG A 7 -12.58 -27.34 6.55
CA ARG A 7 -11.20 -27.38 6.09
C ARG A 7 -10.60 -26.10 6.66
N ALA A 8 -9.72 -26.25 7.65
CA ALA A 8 -8.72 -25.23 7.89
C ALA A 8 -8.11 -24.99 6.51
N ALA A 9 -8.50 -23.89 5.88
CA ALA A 9 -7.74 -23.36 4.78
C ALA A 9 -6.33 -23.25 5.38
N ARG A 10 -5.41 -24.08 4.91
CA ARG A 10 -4.00 -23.83 5.13
C ARG A 10 -3.86 -22.42 4.58
N THR A 11 -3.73 -21.42 5.46
CA THR A 11 -3.30 -20.09 5.07
C THR A 11 -2.11 -20.37 4.15
N PRO A 12 -2.15 -19.99 2.86
CA PRO A 12 -0.97 -20.10 2.04
C PRO A 12 0.18 -19.51 2.86
N PRO A 13 1.38 -20.13 2.87
CA PRO A 13 2.50 -19.52 3.58
C PRO A 13 2.52 -18.06 3.18
N HIS A 14 2.44 -17.15 4.17
CA HIS A 14 2.46 -15.71 3.92
C HIS A 14 3.55 -15.49 2.89
N GLU A 15 3.16 -15.01 1.71
CA GLU A 15 4.12 -14.77 0.65
C GLU A 15 5.21 -13.91 1.25
N VAL A 16 6.44 -14.43 1.26
CA VAL A 16 7.58 -13.72 1.82
C VAL A 16 7.87 -12.60 0.84
N ILE A 17 7.39 -11.42 1.18
CA ILE A 17 7.68 -10.21 0.42
C ILE A 17 8.92 -9.61 1.05
N ASP A 18 10.01 -9.51 0.30
CA ASP A 18 11.23 -8.86 0.78
C ASP A 18 11.02 -7.34 0.85
N VAL A 19 11.57 -6.71 1.90
CA VAL A 19 11.64 -5.25 2.04
C VAL A 19 12.31 -4.64 0.81
N HIS A 20 11.67 -3.63 0.23
CA HIS A 20 12.15 -2.92 -0.94
C HIS A 20 12.84 -1.61 -0.53
N PRO A 21 14.08 -1.35 -0.95
CA PRO A 21 14.83 -0.17 -0.51
C PRO A 21 14.24 1.17 -1.00
N GLY A 22 13.38 1.12 -2.02
CA GLY A 22 12.63 2.29 -2.50
C GLY A 22 11.45 2.68 -1.62
N VAL A 23 11.04 1.84 -0.66
CA VAL A 23 9.97 2.16 0.29
C VAL A 23 10.58 2.83 1.53
N PRO A 24 10.17 4.07 1.87
CA PRO A 24 10.58 4.71 3.10
C PRO A 24 10.17 3.89 4.33
N PRO A 25 11.02 3.77 5.37
CA PRO A 25 10.63 3.10 6.60
C PRO A 25 9.46 3.84 7.26
N LEU A 26 8.65 3.13 8.07
CA LEU A 26 7.49 3.72 8.74
C LEU A 26 7.81 5.00 9.54
N SER A 27 9.02 5.11 10.12
CA SER A 27 9.46 6.30 10.86
C SER A 27 9.59 7.56 10.00
N ALA A 28 9.65 7.43 8.68
CA ALA A 28 9.68 8.54 7.72
C ALA A 28 8.30 8.91 7.18
N TRP A 29 7.26 8.13 7.52
CA TRP A 29 5.90 8.40 7.05
C TRP A 29 5.31 9.56 7.86
N GLY A 30 4.58 10.44 7.16
CA GLY A 30 3.79 11.47 7.83
C GLY A 30 2.62 10.85 8.60
N ARG A 31 1.90 11.66 9.38
CA ARG A 31 0.69 11.21 10.09
C ARG A 31 -0.36 10.59 9.16
N ASN A 32 -0.47 11.12 7.95
CA ASN A 32 -1.36 10.65 6.91
C ASN A 32 -0.65 9.69 5.93
N GLY A 33 0.58 9.26 6.23
CA GLY A 33 1.32 8.32 5.40
C GLY A 33 2.21 8.96 4.34
N ILE A 34 2.38 8.24 3.22
CA ILE A 34 3.24 8.63 2.09
C ILE A 34 2.46 8.55 0.78
N VAL A 35 2.91 9.31 -0.21
CA VAL A 35 2.34 9.35 -1.56
C VAL A 35 3.41 8.88 -2.53
N GLY A 36 3.01 8.18 -3.58
CA GLY A 36 3.89 7.71 -4.63
C GLY A 36 3.27 7.84 -6.03
N THR A 37 4.09 7.69 -7.06
CA THR A 37 3.63 7.56 -8.44
C THR A 37 4.13 6.26 -9.02
N ILE A 38 3.21 5.55 -9.67
CA ILE A 38 3.49 4.30 -10.36
C ILE A 38 4.34 4.59 -11.61
N GLY A 39 5.47 3.90 -11.76
CA GLY A 39 6.42 4.10 -12.84
C GLY A 39 6.15 3.26 -14.09
N SER A 40 5.55 2.08 -13.94
CA SER A 40 5.38 1.12 -15.04
C SER A 40 3.99 0.47 -15.10
N GLY A 41 3.76 -0.27 -16.19
CA GLY A 41 2.50 -0.97 -16.45
C GLY A 41 1.33 -0.06 -16.85
N PRO A 42 0.11 -0.62 -16.98
CA PRO A 42 -1.09 0.12 -17.40
C PRO A 42 -1.51 1.24 -16.45
N ALA A 43 -0.95 1.30 -15.24
CA ALA A 43 -1.21 2.33 -14.23
C ALA A 43 -0.10 3.39 -14.13
N ALA A 44 0.91 3.36 -15.01
CA ALA A 44 2.00 4.33 -15.01
C ALA A 44 1.49 5.78 -15.01
N GLY A 45 2.07 6.60 -14.13
CA GLY A 45 1.69 7.99 -13.90
C GLY A 45 0.58 8.18 -12.86
N ALA A 46 -0.12 7.12 -12.43
CA ALA A 46 -1.15 7.24 -11.40
C ALA A 46 -0.54 7.47 -10.02
N THR A 47 -1.25 8.26 -9.20
CA THR A 47 -0.92 8.48 -7.80
C THR A 47 -1.40 7.30 -6.96
N VAL A 48 -0.51 6.81 -6.09
CA VAL A 48 -0.82 5.83 -5.04
C VAL A 48 -0.51 6.42 -3.68
N VAL A 49 -1.30 6.05 -2.69
CA VAL A 49 -1.18 6.53 -1.32
C VAL A 49 -1.05 5.33 -0.40
N ALA A 50 -0.13 5.40 0.56
CA ALA A 50 -0.04 4.44 1.66
C ALA A 50 -0.44 5.15 2.96
N HIS A 51 -1.62 4.85 3.49
CA HIS A 51 -2.22 5.54 4.63
C HIS A 51 -2.21 4.67 5.89
N PRO A 52 -1.47 5.06 6.96
CA PRO A 52 -1.36 4.27 8.18
C PRO A 52 -2.51 4.52 9.15
N HIS A 53 -3.01 3.45 9.74
CA HIS A 53 -3.95 3.45 10.85
C HIS A 53 -3.23 3.06 12.14
N TRP A 54 -3.44 3.86 13.18
CA TRP A 54 -2.75 3.73 14.45
C TRP A 54 -3.71 3.20 15.52
N ASN A 55 -3.24 2.26 16.35
CA ASN A 55 -4.02 1.79 17.50
C ASN A 55 -4.00 2.81 18.65
N GLU A 56 -4.76 2.54 19.71
CA GLU A 56 -4.87 3.41 20.90
C GLU A 56 -3.53 3.70 21.60
N ARG A 57 -2.51 2.87 21.37
CA ARG A 57 -1.16 3.01 21.94
C ARG A 57 -0.22 3.80 21.03
N GLY A 58 -0.70 4.24 19.87
CA GLY A 58 0.10 4.95 18.87
C GLY A 58 1.04 4.05 18.06
N ALA A 59 0.88 2.73 18.12
CA ALA A 59 1.58 1.80 17.25
C ALA A 59 0.76 1.56 15.97
N LEU A 60 1.44 1.18 14.88
CA LEU A 60 0.76 0.81 13.63
C LEU A 60 -0.18 -0.37 13.92
N ASP A 61 -1.43 -0.24 13.47
CA ASP A 61 -2.41 -1.32 13.45
C ASP A 61 -2.40 -1.99 12.07
N TYR A 62 -2.55 -1.18 11.01
CA TYR A 62 -2.39 -1.57 9.61
C TYR A 62 -2.19 -0.31 8.74
N TYR A 63 -1.88 -0.49 7.46
CA TYR A 63 -1.99 0.57 6.46
C TYR A 63 -2.86 0.11 5.29
N GLU A 64 -3.42 1.06 4.57
CA GLU A 64 -4.12 0.83 3.30
C GLU A 64 -3.30 1.43 2.15
N LEU A 65 -3.26 0.74 1.02
CA LEU A 65 -2.83 1.31 -0.26
C LEU A 65 -4.05 1.63 -1.10
N GLU A 66 -4.07 2.83 -1.68
CA GLU A 66 -5.14 3.29 -2.54
C GLU A 66 -4.56 3.97 -3.78
N VAL A 67 -5.02 3.58 -4.97
CA VAL A 67 -4.73 4.30 -6.22
C VAL A 67 -5.79 5.38 -6.43
N TRP A 68 -5.37 6.64 -6.39
CA TRP A 68 -6.29 7.78 -6.31
C TRP A 68 -6.85 8.25 -7.66
N ASP A 69 -6.02 8.25 -8.70
CA ASP A 69 -6.37 8.89 -9.98
C ASP A 69 -7.14 7.97 -10.94
N ARG A 70 -7.45 6.75 -10.51
CA ARG A 70 -8.14 5.75 -11.34
C ARG A 70 -8.86 4.73 -10.48
N THR A 71 -9.81 4.05 -11.08
CA THR A 71 -10.53 2.93 -10.46
C THR A 71 -10.07 1.60 -11.05
N GLY A 72 -10.19 0.55 -10.23
CA GLY A 72 -9.91 -0.83 -10.63
C GLY A 72 -8.46 -1.28 -10.46
N PRO A 73 -8.21 -2.58 -10.63
CA PRO A 73 -6.99 -3.24 -10.20
C PRO A 73 -5.73 -2.76 -10.94
N VAL A 74 -4.60 -2.91 -10.25
CA VAL A 74 -3.26 -2.66 -10.75
C VAL A 74 -2.67 -3.94 -11.33
N PHE A 75 -2.08 -3.82 -12.51
CA PHE A 75 -1.37 -4.89 -13.20
C PHE A 75 0.06 -4.46 -13.51
N ASP A 76 0.98 -5.43 -13.57
CA ASP A 76 2.35 -5.23 -14.03
C ASP A 76 2.40 -5.03 -15.57
N GLU A 77 3.60 -4.84 -16.13
CA GLU A 77 3.81 -4.70 -17.58
C GLU A 77 3.41 -5.94 -18.39
N ASP A 78 3.48 -7.12 -17.78
CA ASP A 78 3.09 -8.40 -18.37
C ASP A 78 1.57 -8.66 -18.25
N GLY A 79 0.82 -7.77 -17.61
CA GLY A 79 -0.62 -7.89 -17.36
C GLY A 79 -0.97 -8.85 -16.21
N ARG A 80 -0.01 -9.20 -15.34
CA ARG A 80 -0.28 -9.95 -14.12
C ARG A 80 -0.87 -9.04 -13.06
N PHE A 81 -1.82 -9.57 -12.30
CA PHE A 81 -2.45 -8.86 -11.20
C PHE A 81 -1.41 -8.59 -10.10
N VAL A 82 -1.36 -7.34 -9.62
CA VAL A 82 -0.49 -6.92 -8.51
C VAL A 82 -1.34 -6.67 -7.26
N MET A 83 -2.38 -5.85 -7.37
CA MET A 83 -3.22 -5.45 -6.23
C MET A 83 -4.56 -4.89 -6.73
N GLU A 84 -5.61 -4.94 -5.90
CA GLU A 84 -6.87 -4.22 -6.14
C GLU A 84 -6.66 -2.70 -6.05
N ASP A 85 -7.63 -1.87 -6.44
CA ASP A 85 -7.48 -0.41 -6.29
C ASP A 85 -7.28 0.03 -4.82
N TRP A 86 -7.81 -0.75 -3.89
CA TRP A 86 -7.64 -0.62 -2.45
C TRP A 86 -7.19 -1.94 -1.80
N GLY A 87 -6.15 -1.90 -0.97
CA GLY A 87 -5.60 -3.07 -0.30
C GLY A 87 -5.02 -2.79 1.08
N PRO A 88 -5.46 -3.46 2.14
CA PRO A 88 -4.89 -3.33 3.48
C PRO A 88 -3.73 -4.32 3.70
N ASP A 89 -2.75 -3.92 4.51
CA ASP A 89 -1.69 -4.80 5.03
C ASP A 89 -1.31 -4.37 6.46
N ASP A 90 -1.07 -5.34 7.34
CA ASP A 90 -0.74 -5.14 8.75
C ASP A 90 0.76 -5.25 9.06
N ARG A 91 1.58 -5.58 8.05
CA ARG A 91 3.05 -5.66 8.18
C ARG A 91 3.69 -4.29 8.31
N VAL A 92 4.79 -4.21 9.06
CA VAL A 92 5.52 -2.95 9.31
C VAL A 92 6.43 -2.57 8.13
N PRO A 93 6.16 -1.45 7.42
CA PRO A 93 6.98 -1.00 6.30
C PRO A 93 8.45 -0.78 6.69
N GLY A 94 9.36 -1.29 5.85
CA GLY A 94 10.80 -1.25 6.09
C GLY A 94 11.34 -2.28 7.08
N THR A 95 10.47 -3.15 7.65
CA THR A 95 10.89 -4.22 8.58
C THR A 95 10.48 -5.61 8.09
N GLU A 96 9.22 -5.79 7.70
CA GLU A 96 8.65 -7.12 7.42
C GLU A 96 8.44 -7.40 5.93
N GLY A 97 8.64 -6.38 5.09
CA GLY A 97 8.11 -6.33 3.73
C GLY A 97 6.58 -6.31 3.75
N GLY A 98 5.93 -6.23 2.60
CA GLY A 98 4.47 -6.16 2.56
C GLY A 98 3.94 -5.66 1.22
N LEU A 99 2.63 -5.40 1.18
CA LEU A 99 1.95 -4.93 -0.02
C LEU A 99 2.61 -3.69 -0.62
N VAL A 100 3.08 -2.74 0.20
CA VAL A 100 3.78 -1.54 -0.27
C VAL A 100 5.09 -1.90 -0.99
N ASP A 101 5.84 -2.89 -0.49
CA ASP A 101 7.09 -3.36 -1.09
C ASP A 101 6.83 -4.16 -2.37
N ALA A 102 5.79 -5.01 -2.40
CA ALA A 102 5.38 -5.72 -3.59
C ALA A 102 4.93 -4.77 -4.69
N LEU A 103 4.04 -3.82 -4.39
CA LEU A 103 3.62 -2.81 -5.36
C LEU A 103 4.82 -2.01 -5.90
N THR A 104 5.73 -1.59 -5.02
CA THR A 104 6.93 -0.85 -5.42
C THR A 104 7.81 -1.65 -6.37
N ARG A 105 7.97 -2.95 -6.12
CA ARG A 105 8.77 -3.83 -6.97
C ARG A 105 8.12 -4.06 -8.33
N GLU A 106 6.83 -4.38 -8.35
CA GLU A 106 6.15 -4.83 -9.57
C GLU A 106 5.82 -3.68 -10.54
N VAL A 107 5.57 -2.46 -10.03
CA VAL A 107 5.17 -1.32 -10.86
C VAL A 107 6.05 -0.06 -10.70
N ASP A 108 7.25 -0.23 -10.14
CA ASP A 108 8.28 0.81 -10.00
C ASP A 108 7.75 2.10 -9.32
N VAL A 109 7.25 1.97 -8.09
CA VAL A 109 6.69 3.14 -7.39
C VAL A 109 7.79 4.04 -6.85
N THR A 110 7.74 5.32 -7.22
CA THR A 110 8.55 6.36 -6.58
C THR A 110 7.78 7.01 -5.44
N TRP A 111 8.26 6.86 -4.21
CA TRP A 111 7.62 7.40 -3.00
C TRP A 111 8.18 8.75 -2.56
N TRP A 112 7.32 9.55 -1.92
CA TRP A 112 7.66 10.84 -1.34
C TRP A 112 7.25 10.93 0.13
N THR A 113 8.16 11.50 0.91
CA THR A 113 7.98 11.77 2.35
C THR A 113 8.09 13.26 2.65
N ASP A 114 8.25 14.12 1.64
CA ASP A 114 8.43 15.54 1.87
C ASP A 114 7.10 16.17 2.31
N GLN A 115 7.13 16.85 3.45
CA GLN A 115 5.91 17.33 4.10
C GLN A 115 5.14 18.32 3.23
N GLU A 116 5.83 19.16 2.44
CA GLU A 116 5.19 20.14 1.56
C GLU A 116 4.34 19.47 0.48
N ARG A 117 4.87 18.44 -0.18
CA ARG A 117 4.11 17.67 -1.18
C ARG A 117 3.00 16.86 -0.55
N LEU A 118 3.24 16.23 0.60
CA LEU A 118 2.20 15.51 1.31
C LEU A 118 1.07 16.47 1.70
N ASP A 119 1.37 17.62 2.31
CA ASP A 119 0.39 18.62 2.70
C ASP A 119 -0.37 19.17 1.50
N ALA A 120 0.30 19.44 0.37
CA ALA A 120 -0.35 19.89 -0.86
C ALA A 120 -1.30 18.83 -1.43
N PHE A 121 -0.87 17.57 -1.48
CA PHE A 121 -1.70 16.44 -1.90
C PHE A 121 -2.93 16.31 -1.00
N TRP A 122 -2.73 16.23 0.31
CA TRP A 122 -3.81 16.07 1.28
C TRP A 122 -4.74 17.28 1.33
N SER A 123 -4.24 18.50 1.20
CA SER A 123 -5.11 19.69 1.17
C SER A 123 -6.02 19.73 -0.07
N THR A 124 -5.60 19.12 -1.18
CA THR A 124 -6.37 19.08 -2.42
C THR A 124 -7.40 17.94 -2.42
N HIS A 125 -7.06 16.82 -1.79
CA HIS A 125 -7.83 15.57 -1.86
C HIS A 125 -8.61 15.27 -0.58
N TRP A 126 -8.31 15.99 0.51
CA TRP A 126 -8.97 15.90 1.80
C TRP A 126 -9.50 17.26 2.22
N ASP A 127 -10.59 17.70 1.57
CA ASP A 127 -11.35 18.85 2.03
C ASP A 127 -12.24 18.40 3.18
N ARG A 128 -11.85 18.73 4.43
CA ARG A 128 -12.75 18.59 5.57
C ARG A 128 -13.65 19.83 5.62
N ARG A 129 -14.65 19.89 4.73
CA ARG A 129 -15.96 20.51 4.99
C ARG A 129 -17.09 19.79 4.27
#